data_AF-A0A6M2DW77-F1
#
_entry.id   AF-A0A6M2DW77-F1
#
_cell.length_a   1.000
_cell.length_b   1.000
_cell.length_c   1.000
_cell.angle_alpha   90.00
_cell.angle_beta   90.00
_cell.angle_gamma   90.00
#
_symmetry.space_group_name_H-M   'P 1'
#
loop_
_entity.id
_entity.type
_entity.pdbx_description
1 polymer ?
#
loop_
_entity_poly.entity_id
_entity_poly.type
_entity_poly.pdbx_seq_one_letter_code
_entity_poly.pdbx_strand_id
1 'polypeptide(L)'
;NTCCSKSMRAFSLSGPNSLCRVKSNRAVCSCQTGYFGAPPSCRPECAVSSECAHDKACIDHKCRDPCQGTCGLDARCQVINHNPICSCPSDGYVGDPFVQCIQKSIEPDVPHDPCLPSPCGAYAECRVVDNRPVCSCVPGNLGAPPNCRPECLIHQDCPSHLACVRTKCRDPCTGSCGFNARCTVQNHRPVCTCQQGYEGDPFSGCSLIP
;
A
#
# COMPACT_ATOMS: atom_id res chain seq x y z
N ASN A 1 40.25 45.93 9.42
CA ASN A 1 41.20 46.62 8.53
C ASN A 1 40.56 47.77 7.81
N THR A 2 40.43 48.81 8.60
CA THR A 2 40.08 50.21 8.34
C THR A 2 40.95 50.80 7.23
N CYS A 3 40.34 51.25 6.13
CA CYS A 3 41.02 52.11 5.18
C CYS A 3 40.05 53.20 4.69
N CYS A 4 39.93 54.28 5.47
CA CYS A 4 39.54 55.63 5.00
C CYS A 4 39.53 56.62 6.18
N SER A 5 40.69 57.20 6.49
CA SER A 5 40.88 58.36 7.39
C SER A 5 42.17 59.01 6.87
N LYS A 6 42.23 60.20 6.28
CA LYS A 6 41.51 61.46 6.53
C LYS A 6 41.33 62.22 5.20
N SER A 7 40.10 62.52 4.79
CA SER A 7 39.70 63.79 4.16
C SER A 7 38.20 63.75 3.87
N MET A 8 37.48 64.78 4.30
CA MET A 8 36.04 64.92 4.25
C MET A 8 35.55 64.94 2.79
N ARG A 9 35.00 63.81 2.29
CA ARG A 9 34.04 63.64 1.15
C ARG A 9 34.00 62.21 0.56
N ALA A 10 34.71 61.23 1.12
CA ALA A 10 34.86 59.88 0.52
C ALA A 10 34.11 58.73 1.23
N PHE A 11 33.23 59.02 2.19
CA PHE A 11 32.56 57.98 3.00
C PHE A 11 31.38 57.26 2.33
N SER A 12 30.94 57.65 1.13
CA SER A 12 29.73 57.07 0.49
C SER A 12 29.99 56.12 -0.69
N LEU A 13 31.24 55.80 -1.03
CA LEU A 13 31.57 55.01 -2.25
C LEU A 13 31.82 53.51 -2.00
N SER A 14 31.91 53.06 -0.76
CA SER A 14 32.08 51.63 -0.44
C SER A 14 30.72 50.92 -0.34
N GLY A 15 30.09 50.70 -1.48
CA GLY A 15 28.93 49.80 -1.56
C GLY A 15 29.31 48.34 -1.37
N PRO A 16 28.34 47.45 -1.05
CA PRO A 16 28.58 46.02 -0.96
C PRO A 16 29.16 45.49 -2.28
N ASN A 17 30.04 44.48 -2.19
CA ASN A 17 30.68 43.83 -3.33
C ASN A 17 31.51 44.76 -4.25
N SER A 18 31.88 45.94 -3.75
CA SER A 18 32.81 46.88 -4.40
C SER A 18 34.20 46.77 -3.79
N LEU A 19 35.24 46.91 -4.61
CA LEU A 19 36.63 47.02 -4.21
C LEU A 19 37.14 48.42 -4.52
N CYS A 20 37.47 49.20 -3.48
CA CYS A 20 37.95 50.58 -3.61
C CYS A 20 39.43 50.68 -3.21
N ARG A 21 40.22 51.39 -4.02
CA ARG A 21 41.62 51.71 -3.74
C ARG A 21 41.93 53.17 -4.05
N VAL A 22 42.91 53.75 -3.37
CA VAL A 22 43.34 55.14 -3.61
C VAL A 22 44.38 55.16 -4.73
N LYS A 23 44.16 55.96 -5.77
CA LYS A 23 45.13 56.24 -6.83
C LYS A 23 45.20 57.74 -7.08
N SER A 24 46.39 58.34 -7.02
CA SER A 24 46.61 59.78 -7.22
C SER A 24 45.68 60.69 -6.39
N ASN A 25 45.56 60.40 -5.09
CA ASN A 25 44.70 61.13 -4.14
C ASN A 25 43.19 61.13 -4.46
N ARG A 26 42.72 60.18 -5.28
CA ARG A 26 41.29 59.93 -5.57
C ARG A 26 40.94 58.47 -5.31
N ALA A 27 39.72 58.22 -4.83
CA ALA A 27 39.19 56.86 -4.68
C ALA A 27 38.76 56.30 -6.04
N VAL A 28 39.28 55.13 -6.42
CA VAL A 28 38.88 54.39 -7.61
C VAL A 28 38.29 53.06 -7.15
N CYS A 29 37.04 52.81 -7.50
CA CYS A 29 36.31 51.60 -7.14
C CYS A 29 35.97 50.77 -8.37
N SER A 30 35.95 49.45 -8.23
CA SER A 30 35.44 48.49 -9.21
C SER A 30 34.61 47.42 -8.52
N CYS A 31 33.74 46.71 -9.24
CA CYS A 31 33.06 45.55 -8.65
C CYS A 31 34.04 44.40 -8.40
N GLN A 32 33.79 43.62 -7.34
CA GLN A 32 34.51 42.39 -7.09
C GLN A 32 34.24 41.37 -8.21
N THR A 33 35.15 40.41 -8.42
CA THR A 33 35.01 39.39 -9.45
C THR A 33 33.68 38.64 -9.32
N GLY A 34 32.89 38.58 -10.40
CA GLY A 34 31.56 37.96 -10.42
C GLY A 34 30.40 38.89 -10.08
N TYR A 35 30.66 40.16 -9.76
CA TYR A 35 29.65 41.20 -9.60
C TYR A 35 29.70 42.19 -10.77
N PHE A 36 28.52 42.67 -11.17
CA PHE A 36 28.31 43.51 -12.35
C PHE A 36 27.75 44.88 -11.97
N GLY A 37 27.92 45.86 -12.86
CA GLY A 37 27.47 47.24 -12.67
C GLY A 37 28.60 48.20 -12.32
N ALA A 38 28.25 49.33 -11.69
CA ALA A 38 29.21 50.36 -11.27
C ALA A 38 29.09 50.59 -9.75
N PRO A 39 30.21 50.69 -9.01
CA PRO A 39 30.20 51.01 -7.60
C PRO A 39 29.47 52.33 -7.31
N PRO A 40 28.72 52.44 -6.20
CA PRO A 40 28.55 51.44 -5.13
C PRO A 40 27.50 50.34 -5.42
N SER A 41 26.82 50.39 -6.57
CA SER A 41 25.69 49.52 -6.93
C SER A 41 26.11 48.24 -7.65
N CYS A 42 27.16 47.58 -7.16
CA CYS A 42 27.58 46.28 -7.69
C CYS A 42 26.58 45.20 -7.29
N ARG A 43 26.07 44.44 -8.28
CA ARG A 43 25.08 43.38 -8.09
C ARG A 43 25.57 42.02 -8.60
N PRO A 44 25.12 40.91 -8.01
CA PRO A 44 25.41 39.59 -8.56
C PRO A 44 24.75 39.40 -9.94
N GLU A 45 25.04 38.26 -10.59
CA GLU A 45 24.37 37.87 -11.84
C GLU A 45 22.85 37.77 -11.65
N CYS A 46 22.42 37.19 -10.52
CA CYS A 46 21.03 37.09 -10.11
C CYS A 46 20.90 37.21 -8.58
N ALA A 47 19.76 37.73 -8.11
CA ALA A 47 19.34 37.61 -6.71
C ALA A 47 18.15 36.65 -6.57
N VAL A 48 17.29 36.57 -7.60
CA VAL A 48 16.16 35.64 -7.67
C VAL A 48 16.15 34.87 -8.99
N SER A 49 15.56 33.68 -9.02
CA SER A 49 15.56 32.82 -10.21
C SER A 49 14.84 33.43 -11.41
N SER A 50 13.86 34.32 -11.20
CA SER A 50 13.18 35.02 -12.29
C SER A 50 14.05 36.03 -13.05
N GLU A 51 15.27 36.32 -12.57
CA GLU A 51 16.29 37.07 -13.32
C GLU A 51 17.09 36.17 -14.30
N CYS A 52 16.95 34.85 -14.17
CA CYS A 52 17.59 33.86 -15.03
C CYS A 52 16.66 33.43 -16.18
N ALA A 53 17.24 32.79 -17.19
CA ALA A 53 16.46 32.09 -18.22
C ALA A 53 15.57 30.99 -17.59
N HIS A 54 14.47 30.63 -18.25
CA HIS A 54 13.47 29.70 -17.70
C HIS A 54 14.02 28.30 -17.36
N ASP A 55 15.11 27.90 -18.00
CA ASP A 55 15.85 26.66 -17.81
C ASP A 55 16.96 26.74 -16.75
N LYS A 56 17.11 27.87 -16.05
CA LYS A 56 18.16 28.11 -15.05
C LYS A 56 17.59 28.66 -13.76
N ALA A 57 18.24 28.42 -12.63
CA ALA A 57 17.87 28.98 -11.33
C ALA A 57 19.01 29.85 -10.77
N CYS A 58 18.66 30.75 -9.86
CA CYS A 58 19.67 31.52 -9.15
C CYS A 58 20.27 30.67 -8.02
N ILE A 59 21.48 30.14 -8.25
CA ILE A 59 22.21 29.28 -7.32
C ILE A 59 23.58 29.90 -7.06
N ASP A 60 23.85 30.22 -5.78
CA ASP A 60 25.05 30.95 -5.35
C ASP A 60 25.30 32.21 -6.18
N HIS A 61 24.26 33.05 -6.34
CA HIS A 61 24.34 34.33 -7.06
C HIS A 61 24.67 34.22 -8.56
N LYS A 62 24.52 33.04 -9.15
CA LYS A 62 24.73 32.76 -10.57
C LYS A 62 23.56 32.00 -11.18
N CYS A 63 23.26 32.26 -12.46
CA CYS A 63 22.24 31.51 -13.17
C CYS A 63 22.81 30.17 -13.62
N ARG A 64 22.50 29.10 -12.88
CA ARG A 64 22.97 27.73 -13.15
C ARG A 64 21.80 26.80 -13.43
N ASP A 65 22.12 25.70 -14.11
CA ASP A 65 21.16 24.61 -14.31
C ASP A 65 20.87 23.92 -12.96
N PRO A 66 19.62 23.95 -12.45
CA PRO A 66 19.28 23.31 -11.19
C PRO A 66 19.24 21.76 -11.27
N CYS A 67 19.34 21.16 -12.46
CA CYS A 67 19.39 19.71 -12.63
C CYS A 67 20.73 19.09 -12.19
N GLN A 68 21.81 19.86 -12.19
CA GLN A 68 23.15 19.33 -11.90
C GLN A 68 23.27 18.85 -10.45
N GLY A 69 23.24 17.53 -10.25
CA GLY A 69 23.39 16.88 -8.94
C GLY A 69 22.09 16.71 -8.15
N THR A 70 20.93 16.96 -8.77
CA THR A 70 19.62 16.89 -8.07
C THR A 70 18.89 15.56 -8.26
N CYS A 71 18.97 14.96 -9.45
CA CYS A 71 18.28 13.71 -9.75
C CYS A 71 19.18 12.48 -9.59
N GLY A 72 18.55 11.33 -9.32
CA GLY A 72 19.22 10.04 -9.20
C GLY A 72 19.74 9.50 -10.53
N LEU A 73 20.38 8.33 -10.47
CA LEU A 73 20.93 7.66 -11.66
C LEU A 73 19.81 7.25 -12.63
N ASP A 74 20.06 7.41 -13.93
CA ASP A 74 19.11 7.11 -15.02
C ASP A 74 17.76 7.87 -14.93
N ALA A 75 17.67 8.90 -14.08
CA ALA A 75 16.50 9.76 -14.00
C ALA A 75 16.58 10.89 -15.04
N ARG A 76 15.44 11.24 -15.63
CA ARG A 76 15.29 12.42 -16.48
C ARG A 76 15.01 13.64 -15.60
N CYS A 77 15.87 14.64 -15.70
CA CYS A 77 15.63 15.95 -15.11
C CYS A 77 15.01 16.92 -16.13
N GLN A 78 13.99 17.66 -15.71
CA GLN A 78 13.38 18.75 -16.48
C GLN A 78 13.27 19.99 -15.61
N VAL A 79 13.72 21.14 -16.11
CA VAL A 79 13.55 22.41 -15.39
C VAL A 79 12.20 23.00 -15.74
N ILE A 80 11.32 23.13 -14.73
CA ILE A 80 10.01 23.75 -14.85
C ILE A 80 9.95 24.93 -13.88
N ASN A 81 9.82 26.14 -14.41
CA ASN A 81 9.79 27.38 -13.62
C ASN A 81 11.00 27.51 -12.66
N HIS A 82 12.20 27.32 -13.21
CA HIS A 82 13.47 27.33 -12.46
C HIS A 82 13.61 26.21 -11.41
N ASN A 83 12.69 25.23 -11.37
CA ASN A 83 12.75 24.10 -10.45
C ASN A 83 13.08 22.80 -11.19
N PRO A 84 14.01 21.98 -10.66
CA PRO A 84 14.33 20.68 -11.24
C PRO A 84 13.23 19.67 -10.88
N ILE A 85 12.71 18.98 -11.89
CA ILE A 85 11.73 17.90 -11.76
C ILE A 85 12.40 16.60 -12.22
N CYS A 86 12.54 15.66 -11.30
CA CYS A 86 13.11 14.34 -11.56
C CYS A 86 12.00 13.33 -11.87
N SER A 87 12.16 12.54 -12.94
CA SER A 87 11.20 11.50 -13.34
C SER A 87 11.92 10.30 -13.94
N CYS A 88 11.42 9.09 -13.69
CA CYS A 88 11.92 7.92 -14.42
C CYS A 88 11.40 7.95 -15.87
N PRO A 89 12.25 7.63 -16.85
CA PRO A 89 11.85 7.54 -18.26
C PRO A 89 10.65 6.58 -18.44
N SER A 90 9.61 7.03 -19.12
CA SER A 90 8.36 6.26 -19.29
C SER A 90 8.51 5.08 -20.26
N ASP A 91 9.58 5.07 -21.04
CA ASP A 91 10.04 4.01 -21.94
C ASP A 91 10.65 2.81 -21.20
N GLY A 92 9.94 2.37 -20.16
CA GLY A 92 10.25 1.13 -19.46
C GLY A 92 11.27 1.29 -18.35
N TYR A 93 11.35 2.43 -17.66
CA TYR A 93 12.05 2.55 -16.39
C TYR A 93 11.08 2.72 -15.22
N VAL A 94 11.44 2.18 -14.06
CA VAL A 94 10.70 2.27 -12.80
C VAL A 94 11.68 2.52 -11.65
N GLY A 95 11.21 3.00 -10.50
CA GLY A 95 12.05 3.25 -9.33
C GLY A 95 11.85 4.64 -8.73
N ASP A 96 12.82 5.08 -7.93
CA ASP A 96 12.83 6.40 -7.31
C ASP A 96 13.73 7.35 -8.12
N PRO A 97 13.18 8.42 -8.73
CA PRO A 97 13.94 9.32 -9.58
C PRO A 97 14.96 10.20 -8.85
N PHE A 98 14.98 10.20 -7.51
CA PHE A 98 16.02 10.87 -6.71
C PHE A 98 17.13 9.93 -6.27
N VAL A 99 16.97 8.62 -6.46
CA VAL A 99 17.97 7.60 -6.13
C VAL A 99 18.49 6.93 -7.39
N GLN A 100 17.63 6.14 -8.05
CA GLN A 100 17.95 5.41 -9.26
C GLN A 100 16.67 4.92 -9.95
N CYS A 101 16.61 5.11 -11.26
CA CYS A 101 15.64 4.46 -12.12
C CYS A 101 16.25 3.18 -12.71
N ILE A 102 15.49 2.10 -12.76
CA ILE A 102 15.91 0.80 -13.30
C ILE A 102 15.02 0.40 -14.46
N GLN A 103 15.60 -0.26 -15.46
CA GLN A 103 14.82 -0.78 -16.58
C GLN A 103 13.86 -1.87 -16.07
N LYS A 104 12.58 -1.70 -16.39
CA LYS A 104 11.51 -2.65 -16.10
C LYS A 104 11.82 -3.93 -16.88
N SER A 105 12.30 -4.95 -16.17
CA SER A 105 12.42 -6.30 -16.71
C SER A 105 11.03 -6.79 -17.08
N ILE A 106 10.89 -7.30 -18.31
CA ILE A 106 9.72 -8.09 -18.70
C ILE A 106 9.96 -9.47 -18.08
N GLU A 107 9.55 -9.66 -16.83
CA GLU A 107 9.39 -11.03 -16.35
C GLU A 107 8.33 -11.69 -17.24
N PRO A 108 8.60 -12.89 -17.76
CA PRO A 108 7.58 -13.63 -18.48
C PRO A 108 6.38 -13.81 -17.55
N ASP A 109 5.19 -13.51 -18.07
CA ASP A 109 3.92 -13.74 -17.37
C ASP A 109 3.80 -15.25 -17.14
N VAL A 110 4.32 -15.72 -16.00
CA VAL A 110 4.20 -17.10 -15.59
C VAL A 110 2.71 -17.34 -15.44
N PRO A 111 2.11 -18.33 -16.14
CA PRO A 111 0.69 -18.61 -16.00
C PRO A 111 0.35 -18.80 -14.52
N HIS A 112 -0.27 -17.79 -13.93
CA HIS A 112 -0.69 -17.84 -12.54
C HIS A 112 -2.00 -18.60 -12.50
N ASP A 113 -2.05 -19.69 -11.75
CA ASP A 113 -3.30 -20.43 -11.58
C ASP A 113 -4.31 -19.51 -10.86
N PRO A 114 -5.41 -19.10 -11.52
CA PRO A 114 -6.37 -18.18 -10.93
C PRO A 114 -7.14 -18.79 -9.75
N CYS A 115 -7.00 -20.09 -9.49
CA CYS A 115 -7.52 -20.77 -8.32
C CYS A 115 -6.52 -20.82 -7.15
N LEU A 116 -5.33 -20.22 -7.24
CA LEU A 116 -4.30 -20.24 -6.20
C LEU A 116 -3.79 -18.83 -5.84
N PRO A 117 -4.11 -18.28 -4.65
CA PRO A 117 -5.02 -18.83 -3.64
C PRO A 117 -6.48 -18.77 -4.11
N SER A 118 -7.31 -19.73 -3.67
CA SER A 118 -8.68 -19.85 -4.17
C SER A 118 -9.53 -18.62 -3.83
N PRO A 119 -10.16 -17.97 -4.83
CA PRO A 119 -11.05 -16.83 -4.61
C PRO A 119 -12.48 -17.28 -4.21
N CYS A 120 -12.76 -18.58 -4.22
CA CYS A 120 -14.13 -19.11 -4.14
C CYS A 120 -14.70 -19.23 -2.71
N GLY A 121 -13.93 -18.92 -1.67
CA GLY A 121 -14.37 -19.04 -0.28
C GLY A 121 -14.45 -20.48 0.24
N ALA A 122 -14.84 -20.62 1.51
CA ALA A 122 -14.95 -21.93 2.16
C ALA A 122 -16.13 -22.74 1.60
N TYR A 123 -16.01 -24.07 1.62
CA TYR A 123 -17.03 -25.01 1.12
C TYR A 123 -17.40 -24.80 -0.37
N ALA A 124 -16.52 -24.18 -1.13
CA ALA A 124 -16.62 -24.02 -2.57
C ALA A 124 -15.43 -24.67 -3.28
N GLU A 125 -15.69 -25.23 -4.46
CA GLU A 125 -14.65 -25.68 -5.39
C GLU A 125 -14.34 -24.59 -6.41
N CYS A 126 -13.07 -24.48 -6.79
CA CYS A 126 -12.62 -23.59 -7.87
C CYS A 126 -12.22 -24.44 -9.08
N ARG A 127 -12.69 -24.04 -10.26
CA ARG A 127 -12.26 -24.61 -11.54
C ARG A 127 -11.86 -23.50 -12.50
N VAL A 128 -10.84 -23.73 -13.31
CA VAL A 128 -10.41 -22.77 -14.33
C VAL A 128 -11.24 -22.98 -15.60
N VAL A 129 -11.92 -21.93 -16.06
CA VAL A 129 -12.63 -21.89 -17.34
C VAL A 129 -12.21 -20.62 -18.08
N ASP A 130 -11.70 -20.75 -19.30
CA ASP A 130 -11.21 -19.61 -20.11
C ASP A 130 -10.21 -18.71 -19.35
N ASN A 131 -9.26 -19.34 -18.64
CA ASN A 131 -8.26 -18.66 -17.79
C ASN A 131 -8.86 -17.79 -16.67
N ARG A 132 -10.08 -18.10 -16.22
CA ARG A 132 -10.77 -17.42 -15.11
C ARG A 132 -11.21 -18.42 -14.04
N PRO A 133 -11.24 -18.02 -12.77
CA PRO A 133 -11.74 -18.87 -11.71
C PRO A 133 -13.27 -18.90 -11.74
N VAL A 134 -13.85 -20.09 -11.83
CA VAL A 134 -15.29 -20.33 -11.73
C VAL A 134 -15.53 -21.13 -10.45
N CYS A 135 -16.46 -20.64 -9.63
CA CYS A 135 -16.74 -21.18 -8.32
C CYS A 135 -18.09 -21.90 -8.28
N SER A 136 -18.16 -23.02 -7.57
CA SER A 136 -19.40 -23.73 -7.24
C SER A 136 -19.36 -24.19 -5.78
N CYS A 137 -20.51 -24.25 -5.10
CA CYS A 137 -20.56 -24.88 -3.78
C CYS A 137 -20.35 -26.38 -3.91
N VAL A 138 -19.50 -26.96 -3.06
CA VAL A 138 -19.31 -28.42 -3.08
C VAL A 138 -20.63 -29.12 -2.70
N PRO A 139 -20.94 -30.29 -3.28
CA PRO A 139 -22.21 -30.97 -3.08
C PRO A 139 -22.61 -31.10 -1.59
N GLY A 140 -23.86 -30.73 -1.30
CA GLY A 140 -24.42 -30.77 0.06
C GLY A 140 -24.28 -29.47 0.86
N ASN A 141 -23.55 -28.47 0.35
CA ASN A 141 -23.55 -27.11 0.90
C ASN A 141 -24.63 -26.25 0.23
N LEU A 142 -25.08 -25.24 0.97
CA LEU A 142 -26.15 -24.34 0.61
C LEU A 142 -25.58 -22.95 0.28
N GLY A 143 -26.32 -22.20 -0.52
CA GLY A 143 -25.97 -20.83 -0.91
C GLY A 143 -25.23 -20.76 -2.24
N ALA A 144 -24.47 -19.69 -2.41
CA ALA A 144 -23.65 -19.43 -3.59
C ALA A 144 -22.25 -18.96 -3.17
N PRO A 145 -21.19 -19.31 -3.91
CA PRO A 145 -19.84 -18.82 -3.63
C PRO A 145 -19.80 -17.28 -3.59
N PRO A 146 -18.96 -16.66 -2.73
CA PRO A 146 -18.03 -17.30 -1.79
C PRO A 146 -18.66 -17.70 -0.45
N ASN A 147 -19.98 -17.55 -0.31
CA ASN A 147 -20.72 -17.73 0.93
C ASN A 147 -21.40 -19.11 1.00
N CYS A 148 -20.75 -20.13 0.45
CA CYS A 148 -21.20 -21.51 0.61
C CYS A 148 -21.13 -21.87 2.10
N ARG A 149 -22.17 -22.54 2.59
CA ARG A 149 -22.24 -22.97 3.98
C ARG A 149 -22.83 -24.37 4.10
N PRO A 150 -22.44 -25.15 5.11
CA PRO A 150 -23.14 -26.38 5.41
C PRO A 150 -24.58 -26.12 5.84
N GLU A 151 -25.37 -27.19 5.90
CA GLU A 151 -26.75 -27.13 6.37
C GLU A 151 -26.83 -26.72 7.84
N CYS A 152 -25.89 -27.22 8.66
CA CYS A 152 -25.72 -26.86 10.05
C CYS A 152 -24.24 -26.85 10.45
N LEU A 153 -23.89 -26.01 11.42
CA LEU A 153 -22.62 -26.02 12.14
C LEU A 153 -22.83 -26.44 13.60
N ILE A 154 -23.98 -26.09 14.16
CA ILE A 154 -24.37 -26.43 15.53
C ILE A 154 -25.77 -27.06 15.55
N HIS A 155 -26.07 -27.80 16.62
CA HIS A 155 -27.36 -28.46 16.80
C HIS A 155 -28.55 -27.49 16.67
N GLN A 156 -28.38 -26.25 17.14
CA GLN A 156 -29.41 -25.20 17.13
C GLN A 156 -29.73 -24.65 15.73
N ASP A 157 -28.89 -24.96 14.71
CA ASP A 157 -29.21 -24.63 13.33
C ASP A 157 -30.29 -25.58 12.76
N CYS A 158 -30.50 -26.72 13.42
CA CYS A 158 -31.47 -27.72 13.03
C CYS A 158 -32.82 -27.50 13.73
N PRO A 159 -33.93 -28.02 13.18
CA PRO A 159 -35.18 -28.18 13.91
C PRO A 159 -34.99 -28.93 15.23
N SER A 160 -35.85 -28.68 16.22
CA SER A 160 -35.75 -29.25 17.58
C SER A 160 -35.78 -30.79 17.66
N HIS A 161 -36.28 -31.45 16.62
CA HIS A 161 -36.34 -32.92 16.49
C HIS A 161 -35.16 -33.53 15.72
N LEU A 162 -34.19 -32.71 15.27
CA LEU A 162 -32.99 -33.16 14.56
C LEU A 162 -31.73 -32.72 15.30
N ALA A 163 -30.57 -33.24 14.93
CA ALA A 163 -29.27 -32.88 15.47
C ALA A 163 -28.29 -32.60 14.34
N CYS A 164 -27.32 -31.71 14.59
CA CYS A 164 -26.28 -31.46 13.60
C CYS A 164 -25.23 -32.58 13.65
N VAL A 165 -25.27 -33.48 12.67
CA VAL A 165 -24.38 -34.64 12.58
C VAL A 165 -23.65 -34.59 11.25
N ARG A 166 -22.33 -34.33 11.30
CA ARG A 166 -21.48 -34.16 10.10
C ARG A 166 -22.10 -33.14 9.12
N THR A 167 -22.28 -31.91 9.60
CA THR A 167 -22.77 -30.76 8.82
C THR A 167 -24.14 -30.93 8.14
N LYS A 168 -24.94 -31.89 8.63
CA LYS A 168 -26.29 -32.22 8.16
C LYS A 168 -27.24 -32.40 9.34
N CYS A 169 -28.48 -31.92 9.22
CA CYS A 169 -29.50 -32.16 10.22
C CYS A 169 -30.05 -33.58 10.07
N ARG A 170 -29.82 -34.42 11.07
CA ARG A 170 -30.22 -35.83 11.07
C ARG A 170 -30.93 -36.18 12.36
N ASP A 171 -31.80 -37.20 12.30
CA ASP A 171 -32.46 -37.71 13.50
C ASP A 171 -31.45 -38.39 14.43
N PRO A 172 -31.21 -37.86 15.65
CA PRO A 172 -30.29 -38.47 16.60
C PRO A 172 -30.81 -39.77 17.21
N CYS A 173 -32.06 -40.17 16.98
CA CYS A 173 -32.60 -41.44 17.45
C CYS A 173 -32.08 -42.65 16.69
N THR A 174 -31.63 -42.47 15.44
CA THR A 174 -31.18 -43.58 14.59
C THR A 174 -29.94 -44.25 15.20
N GLY A 175 -30.12 -45.42 15.79
CA GLY A 175 -29.04 -46.21 16.41
C GLY A 175 -28.67 -45.83 17.85
N SER A 176 -29.47 -44.99 18.52
CA SER A 176 -29.14 -44.48 19.87
C SER A 176 -29.77 -45.25 21.03
N CYS A 177 -30.92 -45.92 20.83
CA CYS A 177 -31.62 -46.65 21.88
C CYS A 177 -31.56 -48.17 21.68
N GLY A 178 -31.61 -48.92 22.78
CA GLY A 178 -31.62 -50.37 22.79
C GLY A 178 -32.95 -50.98 22.32
N PHE A 179 -32.99 -52.31 22.22
CA PHE A 179 -34.21 -53.03 21.84
C PHE A 179 -35.32 -52.84 22.89
N ASN A 180 -36.58 -52.85 22.46
CA ASN A 180 -37.77 -52.56 23.30
C ASN A 180 -37.75 -51.19 24.02
N ALA A 181 -36.91 -50.26 23.60
CA ALA A 181 -36.95 -48.87 24.02
C ALA A 181 -37.63 -47.99 22.95
N ARG A 182 -38.29 -46.92 23.39
CA ARG A 182 -38.81 -45.84 22.57
C ARG A 182 -37.85 -44.66 22.64
N CYS A 183 -37.44 -44.16 21.48
CA CYS A 183 -36.66 -42.94 21.38
C CYS A 183 -37.55 -41.71 21.20
N THR A 184 -37.21 -40.63 21.88
CA THR A 184 -37.76 -39.28 21.66
C THR A 184 -36.61 -38.29 21.57
N VAL A 185 -36.77 -37.22 20.78
CA VAL A 185 -35.72 -36.20 20.68
C VAL A 185 -36.07 -35.03 21.60
N GLN A 186 -35.15 -34.70 22.51
CA GLN A 186 -35.27 -33.54 23.39
C GLN A 186 -34.00 -32.71 23.31
N ASN A 187 -34.11 -31.43 22.94
CA ASN A 187 -32.98 -30.51 22.78
C ASN A 187 -31.88 -31.09 21.88
N HIS A 188 -32.25 -31.62 20.71
CA HIS A 188 -31.35 -32.26 19.73
C HIS A 188 -30.62 -33.51 20.24
N ARG A 189 -31.07 -34.10 21.35
CA ARG A 189 -30.48 -35.31 21.94
C ARG A 189 -31.50 -36.45 21.97
N PRO A 190 -31.05 -37.70 21.76
CA PRO A 190 -31.93 -38.84 21.92
C PRO A 190 -32.19 -39.10 23.40
N VAL A 191 -33.46 -39.28 23.74
CA VAL A 191 -33.95 -39.69 25.06
C VAL A 191 -34.63 -41.03 24.89
N CYS A 192 -34.03 -42.06 25.49
CA CYS A 192 -34.50 -43.44 25.42
C CYS A 192 -35.34 -43.76 26.67
N THR A 193 -36.51 -44.35 26.46
CA THR A 193 -37.40 -44.82 27.54
C THR A 193 -37.87 -46.23 27.23
N CYS A 194 -37.91 -47.14 28.21
CA CYS A 194 -38.50 -48.46 27.98
C CYS A 194 -39.97 -48.32 27.55
N GLN A 195 -40.40 -49.19 26.64
CA GLN A 195 -41.80 -49.25 26.23
C GLN A 195 -42.68 -49.67 27.43
N GLN A 196 -43.98 -49.43 27.33
CA GLN A 196 -44.92 -49.79 28.39
C GLN A 196 -44.91 -51.31 28.63
N GLY A 197 -44.71 -51.74 29.88
CA GLY A 197 -44.57 -53.15 30.24
C GLY A 197 -43.14 -53.70 30.21
N TYR A 198 -42.14 -52.86 29.95
CA TYR A 198 -40.72 -53.21 29.94
C TYR A 198 -39.92 -52.42 30.98
N GLU A 199 -38.86 -53.03 31.52
CA GLU A 199 -37.89 -52.41 32.43
C GLU A 199 -36.43 -52.74 32.04
N GLY A 200 -35.47 -52.01 32.60
CA GLY A 200 -34.04 -52.15 32.29
C GLY A 200 -33.36 -50.84 31.92
N ASP A 201 -32.22 -50.92 31.24
CA ASP A 201 -31.51 -49.76 30.69
C ASP A 201 -31.98 -49.46 29.25
N PRO A 202 -32.68 -48.35 28.98
CA PRO A 202 -33.18 -48.02 27.65
C PRO A 202 -32.12 -47.85 26.56
N PHE A 203 -30.86 -47.61 26.92
CA PHE A 203 -29.75 -47.50 25.95
C PHE A 203 -29.20 -48.86 25.55
N SER A 204 -29.19 -49.82 26.47
CA SER A 204 -28.71 -51.19 26.22
C SER A 204 -29.82 -52.12 25.72
N GLY A 205 -31.04 -51.98 26.26
CA GLY A 205 -32.22 -52.77 25.92
C GLY A 205 -33.11 -53.05 27.14
N CYS A 206 -34.41 -53.21 26.90
CA CYS A 206 -35.40 -53.46 27.96
C CYS A 206 -36.00 -54.87 27.87
N SER A 207 -36.28 -55.45 29.04
CA SER A 207 -36.94 -56.76 29.21
C SER A 207 -38.37 -56.60 29.75
N LEU A 208 -39.24 -57.58 29.50
CA LEU A 208 -40.60 -57.61 30.05
C LEU A 208 -40.55 -57.62 31.59
N ILE A 209 -41.46 -56.87 32.20
CA ILE A 209 -41.64 -56.85 33.66
C ILE A 209 -42.28 -58.20 34.08
N PRO A 210 -41.72 -58.91 35.09
CA PRO A 210 -42.25 -60.19 35.57
C PRO A 210 -43.66 -60.13 36.18
#